data_AF-A0A1G8R4P9-F1
#
_entry.id   AF-A0A1G8R4P9-F1
#
_cell.length_a   1.000
_cell.length_b   1.000
_cell.length_c   1.000
_cell.angle_alpha   90.00
_cell.angle_beta   90.00
_cell.angle_gamma   90.00
#
_symmetry.space_group_name_H-M   'P 1'
#
loop_
_entity.id
_entity.type
_entity.pdbx_description
1 polymer ?
#
loop_
_entity_poly.entity_id
_entity_poly.type
_entity_poly.pdbx_seq_one_letter_code
_entity_poly.pdbx_strand_id
1 'polypeptide(L)'
;MPAPPVPGDRVRTVQAALAEAFKLLTENETQQHDDDFREDFGLYWLNWANRSDLRVEVMPGTEGANESMLGRAALMEGRVFVFPDKGYAGRFCTNLTGVASKWLKETPVISIDPLPAPDRYPETADELRALVEARSQGGTDLLARLMANAPKEAFVVLAGKAPLSREHYAAVYPRRPLDREGRPLNRRALRTSGAARSVTERPRP
;
A
#
# COMPACT_ATOMS: atom_id res chain seq x y z
N MET A 1 -19.59 32.25 27.19
CA MET A 1 -20.94 32.33 26.58
C MET A 1 -21.21 31.03 25.84
N PRO A 2 -22.31 30.30 26.12
CA PRO A 2 -22.65 29.08 25.39
C PRO A 2 -23.31 29.42 24.04
N ALA A 3 -23.03 28.61 23.02
CA ALA A 3 -23.57 28.76 21.67
C ALA A 3 -25.11 28.59 21.65
N PRO A 4 -25.84 29.27 20.74
CA PRO A 4 -27.29 29.18 20.68
C PRO A 4 -27.74 27.77 20.26
N PRO A 5 -28.86 27.25 20.79
CA PRO A 5 -29.39 25.96 20.37
C PRO A 5 -29.87 26.06 18.92
N VAL A 6 -29.31 25.21 18.04
CA VAL A 6 -29.80 25.04 16.67
C VAL A 6 -31.24 24.51 16.74
N PRO A 7 -32.26 25.23 16.25
CA PRO A 7 -33.61 24.73 16.21
C PRO A 7 -33.73 23.78 15.01
N GLY A 8 -33.64 22.49 15.31
CA GLY A 8 -33.86 21.41 14.35
C GLY A 8 -34.28 20.18 15.15
N ASP A 9 -35.33 19.52 14.68
CA ASP A 9 -35.92 18.35 15.31
C ASP A 9 -34.84 17.27 15.59
N ARG A 10 -34.40 17.19 16.85
CA ARG A 10 -33.28 16.32 17.27
C ARG A 10 -33.56 14.87 16.96
N VAL A 11 -34.83 14.45 17.01
CA VAL A 11 -35.25 13.10 16.67
C VAL A 11 -35.01 12.84 15.19
N ARG A 12 -35.35 13.81 14.34
CA ARG A 12 -35.14 13.73 12.88
C ARG A 12 -33.66 13.71 12.52
N THR A 13 -32.81 14.47 13.23
CA THR A 13 -31.35 14.42 13.05
C THR A 13 -30.77 13.07 13.44
N VAL A 14 -31.21 12.50 14.57
CA VAL A 14 -30.76 11.17 15.00
C VAL A 14 -31.23 10.10 14.03
N GLN A 15 -32.47 10.16 13.54
CA GLN A 15 -32.99 9.23 12.54
C GLN A 15 -32.23 9.31 11.21
N ALA A 16 -31.91 10.53 10.76
CA ALA A 16 -31.12 10.73 9.55
C ALA A 16 -29.70 10.17 9.69
N ALA A 17 -29.03 10.45 10.81
CA ALA A 17 -27.70 9.91 11.10
C ALA A 17 -27.71 8.38 11.22
N LEU A 18 -28.75 7.80 11.81
CA LEU A 18 -28.89 6.35 11.94
C LEU A 18 -29.17 5.69 10.59
N ALA A 19 -30.02 6.28 9.76
CA ALA A 19 -30.29 5.81 8.40
C ALA A 19 -29.04 5.89 7.51
N GLU A 20 -28.25 6.95 7.63
CA GLU A 20 -26.97 7.09 6.93
C GLU A 20 -25.95 6.05 7.43
N ALA A 21 -25.87 5.80 8.74
CA ALA A 21 -25.02 4.75 9.29
C ALA A 21 -25.43 3.35 8.81
N PHE A 22 -26.72 3.02 8.77
CA PHE A 22 -27.19 1.74 8.24
C PHE A 22 -26.95 1.58 6.74
N LYS A 23 -27.09 2.68 5.98
CA LYS A 23 -26.74 2.70 4.57
C LYS A 23 -25.26 2.40 4.35
N LEU A 24 -24.37 3.05 5.12
CA LEU A 24 -22.92 2.78 5.08
C LEU A 24 -22.56 1.34 5.51
N LEU A 25 -23.29 0.76 6.48
CA LEU A 25 -23.11 -0.64 6.85
C LEU A 25 -23.55 -1.59 5.73
N THR A 26 -24.66 -1.28 5.05
CA THR A 26 -25.16 -2.07 3.91
C THR A 26 -24.25 -1.95 2.69
N GLU A 27 -23.70 -0.78 2.42
CA GLU A 27 -22.73 -0.53 1.34
C GLU A 27 -21.40 -1.28 1.59
N ASN A 28 -20.97 -1.36 2.86
CA ASN A 28 -19.85 -2.23 3.26
C ASN A 28 -20.17 -3.72 3.07
N GLU A 29 -21.37 -4.17 3.44
CA GLU A 29 -21.79 -5.58 3.30
C GLU A 29 -21.95 -6.02 1.84
N THR A 30 -22.25 -5.08 0.93
CA THR A 30 -22.47 -5.36 -0.50
C THR A 30 -21.23 -5.20 -1.37
N GLN A 31 -20.05 -4.89 -0.80
CA GLN A 31 -18.79 -4.72 -1.53
C GLN A 31 -18.87 -3.68 -2.67
N GLN A 32 -19.83 -2.75 -2.63
CA GLN A 32 -20.01 -1.76 -3.69
C GLN A 32 -18.79 -0.85 -3.87
N HIS A 33 -17.94 -0.73 -2.85
CA HIS A 33 -16.70 0.04 -2.89
C HIS A 33 -15.48 -0.75 -3.36
N ASP A 34 -15.59 -2.04 -3.67
CA ASP A 34 -14.43 -2.83 -4.11
C ASP A 34 -14.00 -2.43 -5.53
N ASP A 35 -14.96 -2.07 -6.38
CA ASP A 35 -14.70 -1.52 -7.72
C ASP A 35 -14.14 -0.09 -7.62
N ASP A 36 -14.68 0.74 -6.71
CA ASP A 36 -14.15 2.08 -6.43
C ASP A 36 -12.72 2.00 -5.87
N PHE A 37 -12.45 1.06 -4.97
CA PHE A 37 -11.11 0.81 -4.44
C PHE A 37 -10.17 0.32 -5.53
N ARG A 38 -10.67 -0.40 -6.55
CA ARG A 38 -9.84 -0.89 -7.67
C ARG A 38 -9.39 0.27 -8.51
N GLU A 39 -10.37 1.07 -8.93
CA GLU A 39 -10.12 2.26 -9.71
C GLU A 39 -9.26 3.24 -8.93
N ASP A 40 -9.56 3.49 -7.65
CA ASP A 40 -8.74 4.35 -6.80
C ASP A 40 -7.33 3.80 -6.60
N PHE A 41 -7.14 2.49 -6.34
CA PHE A 41 -5.81 1.89 -6.15
C PHE A 41 -4.96 2.00 -7.43
N GLY A 42 -5.55 1.66 -8.58
CA GLY A 42 -4.93 1.74 -9.90
C GLY A 42 -4.60 3.18 -10.32
N LEU A 43 -5.54 4.11 -10.15
CA LEU A 43 -5.32 5.53 -10.43
C LEU A 43 -4.30 6.16 -9.48
N TYR A 44 -4.30 5.72 -8.22
CA TYR A 44 -3.42 6.25 -7.20
C TYR A 44 -1.98 5.79 -7.39
N TRP A 45 -1.74 4.60 -7.93
CA TRP A 45 -0.41 4.03 -8.10
C TRP A 45 -0.12 3.59 -9.55
N LEU A 46 0.85 4.25 -10.20
CA LEU A 46 1.45 3.80 -11.46
C LEU A 46 2.86 3.29 -11.21
N ASN A 47 3.15 2.05 -11.58
CA ASN A 47 4.45 1.45 -11.28
C ASN A 47 5.53 1.80 -12.30
N TRP A 48 6.78 1.76 -11.82
CA TRP A 48 7.97 1.59 -12.65
C TRP A 48 8.74 0.43 -12.04
N ALA A 49 8.71 -0.72 -12.69
CA ALA A 49 9.38 -1.94 -12.25
C ALA A 49 10.92 -1.91 -12.41
N ASN A 50 11.58 -0.74 -12.45
CA ASN A 50 13.00 -0.70 -12.82
C ASN A 50 13.83 0.36 -12.08
N ARG A 51 13.84 0.29 -10.75
CA ARG A 51 15.07 0.60 -10.00
C ARG A 51 15.81 -0.69 -9.70
N SER A 52 16.47 -1.20 -10.74
CA SER A 52 17.37 -2.36 -10.68
C SER A 52 18.59 -2.15 -9.77
N ASP A 53 18.75 -0.95 -9.19
CA ASP A 53 19.82 -0.56 -8.27
C ASP A 53 19.50 -0.79 -6.79
N LEU A 54 18.22 -0.86 -6.40
CA LEU A 54 17.84 -1.01 -4.99
C LEU A 54 17.77 -2.50 -4.60
N ARG A 55 18.71 -2.93 -3.76
CA ARG A 55 18.66 -4.26 -3.13
C ARG A 55 17.78 -4.20 -1.89
N VAL A 56 16.70 -4.97 -1.89
CA VAL A 56 15.83 -5.12 -0.72
C VAL A 56 16.24 -6.35 0.07
N GLU A 57 16.53 -6.16 1.35
CA GLU A 57 16.85 -7.22 2.29
C GLU A 57 15.76 -7.26 3.36
N VAL A 58 15.06 -8.39 3.43
CA VAL A 58 13.95 -8.59 4.36
C VAL A 58 14.47 -9.38 5.54
N MET A 59 14.17 -8.90 6.75
CA MET A 59 14.43 -9.58 8.00
C MET A 59 13.08 -10.08 8.54
N PRO A 60 12.73 -11.36 8.30
CA PRO A 60 11.35 -11.83 8.41
C PRO A 60 10.70 -11.82 9.80
N GLY A 61 11.48 -11.62 10.88
CA GLY A 61 10.98 -11.90 12.22
C GLY A 61 10.69 -13.39 12.40
N THR A 62 9.80 -13.73 13.36
CA THR A 62 9.52 -15.13 13.76
C THR A 62 8.49 -15.84 12.87
N GLU A 63 7.52 -15.11 12.31
CA GLU A 63 6.46 -15.68 11.46
C GLU A 63 6.85 -15.79 9.98
N GLY A 64 7.88 -15.05 9.59
CA GLY A 64 8.49 -15.15 8.27
C GLY A 64 7.55 -14.87 7.12
N ALA A 65 7.64 -15.69 6.06
CA ALA A 65 6.79 -15.58 4.89
C ALA A 65 5.37 -16.18 5.08
N ASN A 66 4.98 -16.60 6.28
CA ASN A 66 3.68 -17.23 6.51
C ASN A 66 2.56 -16.22 6.71
N GLU A 67 2.85 -15.07 7.31
CA GLU A 67 1.84 -14.09 7.69
C GLU A 67 2.10 -12.73 7.05
N SER A 68 1.02 -12.10 6.58
CA SER A 68 1.04 -10.71 6.15
C SER A 68 1.19 -9.79 7.35
N MET A 69 2.14 -8.86 7.30
CA MET A 69 2.46 -7.99 8.42
C MET A 69 2.87 -6.58 7.98
N LEU A 70 2.81 -5.64 8.93
CA LEU A 70 3.28 -4.27 8.70
C LEU A 70 4.70 -4.08 9.24
N GLY A 71 5.68 -4.16 8.35
CA GLY A 71 7.08 -3.96 8.67
C GLY A 71 7.52 -2.49 8.76
N ARG A 72 8.82 -2.33 8.98
CA ARG A 72 9.52 -1.03 8.99
C ARG A 72 10.67 -1.07 8.00
N ALA A 73 10.65 -0.20 7.00
CA ALA A 73 11.74 -0.06 6.04
C ALA A 73 12.71 1.05 6.43
N ALA A 74 14.00 0.77 6.35
CA ALA A 74 15.09 1.74 6.44
C ALA A 74 15.89 1.74 5.14
N LEU A 75 16.19 2.92 4.60
CA LEU A 75 17.08 3.09 3.46
C LEU A 75 18.49 3.40 3.96
N MET A 76 19.48 2.61 3.56
CA MET A 76 20.88 2.77 3.92
C MET A 76 21.76 2.44 2.73
N GLU A 77 22.61 3.38 2.29
CA GLU A 77 23.63 3.14 1.26
C GLU A 77 23.10 2.46 -0.03
N GLY A 78 21.89 2.85 -0.48
CA GLY A 78 21.27 2.25 -1.67
C GLY A 78 20.67 0.85 -1.46
N ARG A 79 20.51 0.43 -0.20
CA ARG A 79 19.81 -0.79 0.19
C ARG A 79 18.61 -0.47 1.05
N VAL A 80 17.53 -1.23 0.89
CA VAL A 80 16.35 -1.13 1.73
C VAL A 80 16.31 -2.34 2.65
N PHE A 81 16.38 -2.11 3.94
CA PHE A 81 16.20 -3.14 4.95
C PHE A 81 14.77 -3.09 5.47
N VAL A 82 14.07 -4.22 5.47
CA VAL A 82 12.70 -4.34 5.99
C VAL A 82 12.72 -5.18 7.25
N PHE A 83 12.27 -4.60 8.36
CA PHE A 83 12.27 -5.20 9.70
C PHE A 83 10.85 -5.50 10.15
N PRO A 84 10.67 -6.44 11.10
CA PRO A 84 9.34 -6.78 11.58
C PRO A 84 8.73 -5.63 12.40
N ASP A 85 9.55 -4.89 13.14
CA ASP A 85 9.10 -3.76 13.94
C ASP A 85 10.18 -2.67 14.12
N LYS A 86 9.80 -1.58 14.79
CA LYS A 86 10.67 -0.44 15.08
C LYS A 86 11.81 -0.79 16.05
N GLY A 87 11.61 -1.74 16.96
CA GLY A 87 12.61 -2.18 17.93
C GLY A 87 13.75 -2.95 17.25
N TYR A 88 13.42 -3.91 16.39
CA TYR A 88 14.40 -4.62 15.56
C TYR A 88 15.14 -3.68 14.64
N ALA A 89 14.41 -2.80 13.93
CA ALA A 89 15.01 -1.78 13.09
C ALA A 89 15.98 -0.90 13.88
N GLY A 90 15.55 -0.38 15.04
CA GLY A 90 16.37 0.48 15.89
C GLY A 90 17.65 -0.20 16.35
N ARG A 91 17.56 -1.45 16.86
CA ARG A 91 18.72 -2.23 17.31
C ARG A 91 19.69 -2.50 16.16
N PHE A 92 19.19 -3.00 15.02
CA PHE A 92 20.02 -3.31 13.87
C PHE A 92 20.73 -2.06 13.33
N CYS A 93 19.98 -0.98 13.11
CA CYS A 93 20.52 0.28 12.61
C CYS A 93 21.60 0.85 13.55
N THR A 94 21.34 0.83 14.86
CA THR A 94 22.30 1.32 15.87
C THR A 94 23.56 0.45 15.89
N ASN A 95 23.44 -0.87 15.81
CA ASN A 95 24.59 -1.76 15.78
C ASN A 95 25.44 -1.58 14.51
N LEU A 96 24.78 -1.36 13.36
CA LEU A 96 25.46 -1.21 12.07
C LEU A 96 26.12 0.17 11.90
N THR A 97 25.46 1.24 12.35
CA THR A 97 25.86 2.62 12.03
C THR A 97 26.22 3.48 13.24
N GLY A 98 26.10 2.93 14.46
CA GLY A 98 26.29 3.67 15.71
C GLY A 98 25.13 4.61 16.08
N VAL A 99 24.12 4.77 15.22
CA VAL A 99 22.99 5.68 15.42
C VAL A 99 21.68 4.99 15.05
N ALA A 100 20.61 5.25 15.82
CA ALA A 100 19.28 4.77 15.45
C ALA A 100 18.79 5.47 14.17
N SER A 101 18.16 4.72 13.26
CA SER A 101 17.54 5.34 12.08
C SER A 101 16.44 6.30 12.52
N LYS A 102 16.57 7.57 12.11
CA LYS A 102 15.58 8.61 12.41
C LYS A 102 14.30 8.46 11.58
N TRP A 103 14.36 7.71 10.47
CA TRP A 103 13.25 7.60 9.55
C TRP A 103 13.02 6.16 9.13
N LEU A 104 11.94 5.58 9.65
CA LEU A 104 11.45 4.27 9.30
C LEU A 104 10.11 4.45 8.59
N LYS A 105 10.00 3.93 7.37
CA LYS A 105 8.73 3.93 6.64
C LYS A 105 7.93 2.69 7.04
N GLU A 106 6.62 2.83 7.22
CA GLU A 106 5.75 1.65 7.27
C GLU A 106 5.79 0.97 5.90
N THR A 107 5.90 -0.36 5.87
CA THR A 107 6.06 -1.13 4.63
C THR A 107 5.29 -2.44 4.77
N PRO A 108 4.24 -2.66 3.98
CA PRO A 108 3.54 -3.93 3.94
C PRO A 108 4.48 -5.05 3.51
N VAL A 109 4.48 -6.13 4.28
CA VAL A 109 5.04 -7.42 3.91
C VAL A 109 3.84 -8.35 3.77
N ILE A 110 3.53 -8.76 2.55
CA ILE A 110 2.29 -9.46 2.22
C ILE A 110 2.65 -10.90 1.90
N SER A 111 2.13 -11.84 2.70
CA SER A 111 2.23 -13.27 2.42
C SER A 111 1.38 -13.62 1.21
N ILE A 112 2.00 -14.29 0.23
CA ILE A 112 1.42 -14.73 -1.03
C ILE A 112 1.74 -16.21 -1.20
N ASP A 113 0.70 -17.04 -1.30
CA ASP A 113 0.84 -18.48 -1.50
C ASP A 113 -0.01 -18.97 -2.68
N PRO A 114 0.59 -19.55 -3.75
CA PRO A 114 2.01 -19.59 -4.03
C PRO A 114 2.53 -18.24 -4.55
N LEU A 115 3.75 -17.87 -4.14
CA LEU A 115 4.47 -16.73 -4.68
C LEU A 115 4.69 -16.94 -6.20
N PRO A 116 4.32 -15.97 -7.06
CA PRO A 116 4.55 -16.09 -8.49
C PRO A 116 6.05 -16.16 -8.82
N ALA A 117 6.37 -16.69 -10.00
CA ALA A 117 7.72 -16.64 -10.52
C ALA A 117 8.14 -15.17 -10.79
N PRO A 118 9.45 -14.84 -10.74
CA PRO A 118 9.91 -13.46 -10.85
C PRO A 118 9.51 -12.71 -12.13
N ASP A 119 9.37 -13.42 -13.25
CA ASP A 119 8.89 -12.91 -14.54
C ASP A 119 7.38 -12.61 -14.56
N ARG A 120 6.66 -12.97 -13.49
CA ARG A 120 5.22 -12.75 -13.30
C ARG A 120 4.92 -11.88 -12.09
N TYR A 121 5.92 -11.15 -11.58
CA TYR A 121 5.67 -10.14 -10.56
C TYR A 121 4.84 -8.99 -11.14
N PRO A 122 3.96 -8.40 -10.33
CA PRO A 122 3.05 -7.38 -10.80
C PRO A 122 3.83 -6.13 -11.25
N GLU A 123 3.60 -5.72 -12.48
CA GLU A 123 4.16 -4.51 -13.07
C GLU A 123 3.21 -3.32 -12.94
N THR A 124 1.94 -3.56 -12.61
CA THR A 124 0.94 -2.51 -12.39
C THR A 124 0.34 -2.60 -11.00
N ALA A 125 -0.31 -1.51 -10.57
CA ALA A 125 -1.04 -1.50 -9.32
C ALA A 125 -2.25 -2.45 -9.38
N ASP A 126 -2.96 -2.48 -10.50
CA ASP A 126 -4.08 -3.40 -10.69
C ASP A 126 -3.64 -4.87 -10.60
N GLU A 127 -2.51 -5.22 -11.22
CA GLU A 127 -1.92 -6.56 -11.09
C GLU A 127 -1.49 -6.88 -9.66
N LEU A 128 -0.90 -5.91 -8.94
CA LEU A 128 -0.51 -6.10 -7.55
C LEU A 128 -1.74 -6.35 -6.67
N ARG A 129 -2.79 -5.55 -6.84
CA ARG A 129 -4.04 -5.72 -6.10
C ARG A 129 -4.68 -7.06 -6.39
N ALA A 130 -4.84 -7.40 -7.67
CA ALA A 130 -5.44 -8.66 -8.10
C ALA A 130 -4.66 -9.87 -7.56
N LEU A 131 -3.32 -9.80 -7.54
CA LEU A 131 -2.48 -10.83 -6.94
C LEU A 131 -2.74 -10.97 -5.44
N VAL A 132 -2.79 -9.85 -4.72
CA VAL A 132 -3.00 -9.83 -3.26
C VAL A 132 -4.40 -10.33 -2.90
N GLU A 133 -5.43 -9.89 -3.62
CA GLU A 133 -6.82 -10.36 -3.42
C GLU A 133 -6.96 -11.86 -3.65
N ALA A 134 -6.30 -12.39 -4.68
CA ALA A 134 -6.42 -13.78 -5.04
C ALA A 134 -5.62 -14.73 -4.13
N ARG A 135 -4.53 -14.26 -3.50
CA ARG A 135 -3.51 -15.15 -2.90
C ARG A 135 -3.00 -14.75 -1.52
N SER A 136 -3.56 -13.72 -0.91
CA SER A 136 -3.16 -13.26 0.42
C SER A 136 -4.32 -13.31 1.40
N GLN A 137 -4.02 -13.68 2.65
CA GLN A 137 -4.90 -13.43 3.77
C GLN A 137 -4.49 -12.11 4.44
N GLY A 138 -5.44 -11.15 4.53
CA GLY A 138 -5.23 -9.83 5.16
C GLY A 138 -4.33 -8.85 4.39
N GLY A 139 -3.80 -9.23 3.22
CA GLY A 139 -2.96 -8.34 2.40
C GLY A 139 -3.70 -7.12 1.86
N THR A 140 -4.99 -7.26 1.55
CA THR A 140 -5.86 -6.16 1.07
C THR A 140 -5.99 -5.05 2.12
N ASP A 141 -6.13 -5.40 3.40
CA ASP A 141 -6.20 -4.43 4.50
C ASP A 141 -4.89 -3.66 4.65
N LEU A 142 -3.75 -4.32 4.46
CA LEU A 142 -2.44 -3.66 4.47
C LEU A 142 -2.28 -2.70 3.29
N LEU A 143 -2.77 -3.09 2.11
CA LEU A 143 -2.81 -2.21 0.94
C LEU A 143 -3.72 -0.99 1.17
N ALA A 144 -4.90 -1.18 1.75
CA ALA A 144 -5.83 -0.10 2.09
C ALA A 144 -5.21 0.85 3.13
N ARG A 145 -4.55 0.32 4.16
CA ARG A 145 -3.81 1.12 5.15
C ARG A 145 -2.68 1.93 4.50
N LEU A 146 -1.97 1.32 3.56
CA LEU A 146 -0.94 2.02 2.80
C LEU A 146 -1.54 3.19 2.00
N MET A 147 -2.71 3.01 1.37
CA MET A 147 -3.43 4.09 0.66
C MET A 147 -3.88 5.20 1.59
N ALA A 148 -4.41 4.85 2.77
CA ALA A 148 -4.93 5.81 3.74
C ALA A 148 -3.86 6.82 4.17
N ASN A 149 -2.61 6.38 4.30
CA ASN A 149 -1.45 7.22 4.61
C ASN A 149 -1.02 8.14 3.46
N ALA A 150 -1.66 8.01 2.30
CA ALA A 150 -1.42 8.80 1.09
C ALA A 150 0.08 8.99 0.74
N PRO A 151 0.90 7.92 0.67
CA PRO A 151 2.30 8.03 0.30
C PRO A 151 2.47 8.37 -1.19
N LYS A 152 3.42 9.25 -1.54
CA LYS A 152 3.78 9.52 -2.94
C LYS A 152 4.45 8.31 -3.62
N GLU A 153 5.12 7.50 -2.82
CA GLU A 153 5.89 6.30 -3.19
C GLU A 153 5.85 5.33 -2.00
N ALA A 154 5.82 4.03 -2.27
CA ALA A 154 5.86 3.02 -1.23
C ALA A 154 6.64 1.79 -1.69
N PHE A 155 7.11 1.01 -0.72
CA PHE A 155 7.59 -0.35 -0.94
C PHE A 155 6.49 -1.31 -0.47
N VAL A 156 6.23 -2.33 -1.27
CA VAL A 156 5.42 -3.48 -0.88
C VAL A 156 6.29 -4.71 -1.06
N VAL A 157 6.46 -5.50 -0.01
CA VAL A 157 7.19 -6.76 -0.08
C VAL A 157 6.19 -7.89 -0.26
N LEU A 158 6.34 -8.67 -1.32
CA LEU A 158 5.68 -9.95 -1.49
C LEU A 158 6.56 -11.02 -0.83
N ALA A 159 5.98 -11.76 0.09
CA ALA A 159 6.63 -12.84 0.81
C ALA A 159 5.95 -14.15 0.43
N GLY A 160 6.72 -15.21 0.24
CA GLY A 160 6.15 -16.55 0.10
C GLY A 160 7.23 -17.61 0.12
N LYS A 161 6.81 -18.86 -0.07
CA LYS A 161 7.73 -20.00 -0.05
C LYS A 161 7.99 -20.52 -1.46
N ALA A 162 9.25 -20.77 -1.77
CA ALA A 162 9.62 -21.56 -2.92
C ALA A 162 9.32 -23.06 -2.67
N PRO A 163 9.29 -23.90 -3.73
CA PRO A 163 8.97 -25.34 -3.63
C PRO A 163 9.80 -26.16 -2.62
N LEU A 164 10.95 -25.66 -2.16
CA LEU A 164 11.80 -26.28 -1.13
C LEU A 164 11.60 -25.66 0.27
N SER A 165 10.46 -25.02 0.52
CA SER A 165 10.13 -24.29 1.75
C SER A 165 11.08 -23.15 2.13
N ARG A 166 12.00 -22.77 1.24
CA ARG A 166 12.83 -21.58 1.40
C ARG A 166 11.95 -20.34 1.25
N GLU A 167 12.13 -19.38 2.13
CA GLU A 167 11.45 -18.09 2.04
C GLU A 167 12.02 -17.27 0.90
N HIS A 168 11.13 -16.68 0.12
CA HIS A 168 11.44 -15.77 -0.96
C HIS A 168 10.69 -14.47 -0.75
N TYR A 169 11.40 -13.38 -1.03
CA TYR A 169 10.88 -12.03 -0.91
C TYR A 169 11.12 -11.28 -2.21
N ALA A 170 10.11 -10.54 -2.64
CA ALA A 170 10.19 -9.66 -3.79
C ALA A 170 9.66 -8.29 -3.41
N ALA A 171 10.37 -7.24 -3.80
CA ALA A 171 9.90 -5.89 -3.57
C ALA A 171 9.24 -5.34 -4.84
N VAL A 172 8.05 -4.77 -4.65
CA VAL A 172 7.33 -3.99 -5.64
C VAL A 172 7.35 -2.53 -5.17
N TYR A 173 7.59 -1.60 -6.09
CA TYR A 173 7.77 -0.18 -5.76
C TYR A 173 6.69 0.71 -6.39
N PRO A 174 5.45 0.68 -5.87
CA PRO A 174 4.40 1.53 -6.38
C PRO A 174 4.71 3.02 -6.14
N ARG A 175 4.49 3.85 -7.17
CA ARG A 175 4.61 5.31 -7.10
C ARG A 175 3.36 5.96 -7.67
N ARG A 176 3.07 7.20 -7.32
CA ARG A 176 1.98 7.93 -7.97
C ARG A 176 2.28 8.23 -9.45
N PRO A 177 1.25 8.39 -10.29
CA PRO A 177 1.40 9.01 -11.59
C PRO A 177 2.18 10.32 -11.52
N LEU A 178 2.94 10.59 -12.57
CA LEU A 178 3.68 11.84 -12.72
C LEU A 178 2.87 12.84 -13.55
N ASP A 179 2.98 14.12 -13.25
CA ASP A 179 2.50 15.20 -14.12
C ASP A 179 3.41 15.38 -15.36
N ARG A 180 3.05 16.33 -16.23
CA ARG A 180 3.84 16.70 -17.41
C ARG A 180 5.24 17.23 -17.07
N GLU A 181 5.47 17.63 -15.82
CA GLU A 181 6.74 18.13 -15.30
C GLU A 181 7.56 17.02 -14.61
N GLY A 182 7.09 15.76 -14.66
CA GLY A 182 7.75 14.60 -14.08
C GLY A 182 7.60 14.48 -12.56
N ARG A 183 6.69 15.24 -11.94
CA ARG A 183 6.50 15.25 -10.48
C ARG A 183 5.30 14.39 -10.07
N PRO A 184 5.33 13.69 -8.91
CA PRO A 184 4.20 12.90 -8.45
C PRO A 184 2.94 13.75 -8.24
N LEU A 185 1.81 13.30 -8.79
CA LEU A 185 0.53 14.00 -8.65
C LEU A 185 0.10 14.12 -7.18
N ASN A 186 -0.46 15.28 -6.86
CA ASN A 186 -1.08 15.52 -5.56
C ASN A 186 -2.47 14.88 -5.49
N ARG A 187 -2.90 14.49 -4.28
CA ARG A 187 -4.18 13.76 -4.06
C ARG A 187 -5.39 14.46 -4.66
N ARG A 188 -5.44 15.80 -4.60
CA ARG A 188 -6.51 16.60 -5.19
C ARG A 188 -6.56 16.46 -6.71
N ALA A 189 -5.38 16.45 -7.36
CA ALA A 189 -5.27 16.31 -8.81
C ALA A 189 -5.73 14.92 -9.27
N LEU A 190 -5.41 13.86 -8.51
CA LEU A 190 -5.88 12.49 -8.80
C LEU A 190 -7.41 12.36 -8.78
N ARG A 191 -8.09 13.03 -7.85
CA ARG A 191 -9.56 12.98 -7.73
C ARG A 191 -10.30 13.80 -8.77
N THR A 192 -9.71 14.91 -9.21
CA THR A 192 -10.34 15.81 -10.20
C THR A 192 -10.11 15.34 -11.62
N SER A 193 -9.05 14.55 -11.82
CA SER A 193 -8.66 14.10 -13.13
C SER A 193 -8.98 12.61 -13.22
N GLY A 194 -10.08 12.24 -13.88
CA GLY A 194 -10.19 10.92 -14.54
C GLY A 194 -9.16 10.76 -15.67
N ALA A 195 -7.92 11.26 -15.47
CA ALA A 195 -6.91 11.53 -16.46
C ALA A 195 -5.84 10.45 -16.57
N ALA A 196 -6.09 9.26 -16.01
CA ALA A 196 -5.38 8.06 -16.46
C ALA A 196 -5.90 7.56 -17.82
N ARG A 197 -7.03 8.09 -18.32
CA ARG A 197 -7.58 7.71 -19.63
C ARG A 197 -6.77 8.17 -20.86
N SER A 198 -5.71 8.96 -20.70
CA SER A 198 -5.00 9.57 -21.84
C SER A 198 -3.48 9.48 -21.82
N VAL A 199 -2.88 8.52 -21.11
CA VAL A 199 -1.42 8.28 -21.18
C VAL A 199 -1.10 6.81 -21.44
N THR A 200 -1.79 6.22 -22.44
CA THR A 200 -1.46 4.90 -22.99
C THR A 200 -1.28 4.97 -24.50
N GLU A 201 -0.55 5.98 -24.99
CA GLU A 201 0.08 5.91 -26.30
C GLU A 201 1.55 6.26 -26.15
N ARG A 202 2.41 5.24 -26.08
CA ARG A 202 3.82 5.42 -26.42
C ARG A 202 3.91 5.62 -27.94
N PRO A 203 4.75 6.55 -28.44
CA PRO A 203 5.21 6.45 -29.81
C PRO A 203 6.10 5.20 -29.93
N ARG A 204 5.84 4.36 -30.93
CA ARG A 204 6.76 3.26 -31.29
C ARG A 204 8.02 3.86 -31.94
N PRO A 205 9.20 3.25 -31.75
CA PRO A 205 10.37 3.53 -32.60
C PRO A 205 10.09 3.15 -34.05
#